data_AF-A0A1G1AJL4-F1
#
_entry.id   AF-A0A1G1AJL4-F1
#
_cell.length_a   1.000
_cell.length_b   1.000
_cell.length_c   1.000
_cell.angle_alpha   90.00
_cell.angle_beta   90.00
_cell.angle_gamma   90.00
#
_symmetry.space_group_name_H-M   'P 1'
#
loop_
_entity.id
_entity.type
_entity.pdbx_description
1 polymer ?
#
loop_
_entity_poly.entity_id
_entity_poly.type
_entity_poly.pdbx_seq_one_letter_code
_entity_poly.pdbx_strand_id
1 'polypeptide(L)'
;MTIYLTSSLITNANIDQAQTNYTAFSDFYSGCGQSFLSGQYGFLSGIEIVIKDNINPGSFEMNLWRTDAEGLPNGSSIATGRLMRTAITYPEPHWYFVKFDVPYQQVPGEQLIFTLELLTERTSGYNQYGYHVSSSPNAYTNGMWFPACNPTTTDWAFKTIIDPLYVEFSANKQTGLTPLDVIFSSSVMGTNLSNLYYSWDFNNDGIPDKIGLSLGSVTNTYTNAGVFSIALTVSNECGDVAYCLKHDLITAIQPALHADFIADKQYGITPLQVVFTSSIWGVADSNAFYSWDFDNKGIPDQSGLLLNMVTNVYSVPGSHSVSLVVSNIDGQTSVLKQAYIWAAPPPDIHVSLNGSNIPPYNSMTTAATNIQTALDAAIDGNTILVWPGTYSGIGNNQIDFHGKKIVLTSLAGRTNTIIDCQSNGPAFYFHSGETTNVVISGFTIQNCGWLIGGGSSYSVTNPASGIVCISNSSPRITDCLITDNRAFTGGGIYIESSNPQIENSIINANYARYGGGIYCANGSIVVSNCTISGGLPDYIINAPPRGNPRNRRGWYLLYIKFNRMHCGLYSIQ
;
A
#
# COMPACT_ATOMS: atom_id res chain seq x y z
N MET A 1 9.29 2.74 -87.31
CA MET A 1 9.19 2.85 -85.85
C MET A 1 8.12 3.89 -85.56
N THR A 2 6.87 3.45 -85.52
CA THR A 2 5.72 4.21 -84.99
C THR A 2 4.69 3.15 -84.61
N ILE A 3 4.48 2.95 -83.31
CA ILE A 3 3.58 1.95 -82.76
C ILE A 3 2.17 2.53 -82.80
N TYR A 4 1.28 1.89 -83.55
CA TYR A 4 -0.16 2.08 -83.44
C TYR A 4 -0.61 1.39 -82.15
N LEU A 5 -1.14 2.14 -81.18
CA LEU A 5 -1.83 1.54 -80.04
C LEU A 5 -3.32 1.47 -80.36
N THR A 6 -3.75 0.25 -80.66
CA THR A 6 -5.14 -0.19 -80.80
C THR A 6 -5.86 -0.28 -79.45
N SER A 7 -7.18 -0.19 -79.53
CA SER A 7 -8.25 -0.40 -78.54
C SER A 7 -8.12 -1.57 -77.53
N SER A 8 -7.10 -1.60 -76.67
CA SER A 8 -7.04 -2.55 -75.56
C SER A 8 -6.19 -2.01 -74.41
N LEU A 9 -6.82 -1.26 -73.50
CA LEU A 9 -6.41 -1.05 -72.09
C LEU A 9 -7.52 -0.25 -71.36
N ILE A 10 -8.75 -0.76 -71.40
CA ILE A 10 -9.82 -0.47 -70.41
C ILE A 10 -10.29 -1.82 -69.85
N THR A 11 -9.34 -2.67 -69.48
CA THR A 11 -9.61 -3.95 -68.85
C THR A 11 -8.79 -3.98 -67.57
N ASN A 12 -9.52 -3.95 -66.45
CA ASN A 12 -9.08 -4.00 -65.04
C ASN A 12 -9.22 -2.70 -64.22
N ALA A 13 -10.19 -1.85 -64.56
CA ALA A 13 -10.96 -1.19 -63.52
C ALA A 13 -12.32 -1.92 -63.47
N ASN A 14 -12.75 -2.40 -62.31
CA ASN A 14 -14.14 -2.82 -62.11
C ASN A 14 -15.00 -1.55 -62.20
N ILE A 15 -15.45 -1.25 -63.42
CA ILE A 15 -16.29 -0.10 -63.75
C ILE A 15 -17.73 -0.60 -63.68
N ASP A 16 -18.46 -0.25 -62.61
CA ASP A 16 -19.83 -0.75 -62.40
C ASP A 16 -20.89 -0.15 -63.33
N GLN A 17 -20.58 0.91 -64.10
CA GLN A 17 -21.38 1.34 -65.25
C GLN A 17 -20.49 1.98 -66.32
N ALA A 18 -20.00 1.18 -67.27
CA ALA A 18 -19.41 1.70 -68.50
C ALA A 18 -20.54 1.86 -69.55
N GLN A 19 -21.08 3.07 -69.74
CA GLN A 19 -21.68 3.36 -71.05
C GLN A 19 -20.53 3.53 -72.04
N THR A 20 -20.46 2.60 -72.99
CA THR A 20 -19.27 2.33 -73.80
C THR A 20 -19.16 3.16 -75.07
N ASN A 21 -20.06 4.11 -75.34
CA ASN A 21 -19.95 5.05 -76.46
C ASN A 21 -20.85 6.27 -76.21
N TYR A 22 -20.33 7.50 -76.38
CA TYR A 22 -21.18 8.68 -76.54
C TYR A 22 -20.79 9.47 -77.78
N THR A 23 -21.82 9.86 -78.54
CA THR A 23 -21.74 10.48 -79.87
C THR A 23 -22.31 11.89 -79.91
N ALA A 24 -22.55 12.57 -78.78
CA ALA A 24 -23.02 13.96 -78.80
C ALA A 24 -22.62 14.78 -77.56
N PHE A 25 -22.24 16.03 -77.81
CA PHE A 25 -21.85 17.07 -76.85
C PHE A 25 -23.02 17.60 -75.97
N SER A 26 -24.19 16.95 -75.99
CA SER A 26 -25.41 17.45 -75.34
C SER A 26 -25.44 17.33 -73.82
N ASP A 27 -24.49 16.63 -73.22
CA ASP A 27 -24.62 16.13 -71.85
C ASP A 27 -23.88 16.98 -70.80
N PHE A 28 -23.10 17.99 -71.22
CA PHE A 28 -22.31 18.84 -70.33
C PHE A 28 -22.43 20.33 -70.73
N TYR A 29 -23.54 20.95 -70.34
CA TYR A 29 -23.74 22.42 -70.36
C TYR A 29 -23.55 22.99 -68.94
N SER A 30 -23.38 24.31 -68.80
CA SER A 30 -23.45 24.99 -67.51
C SER A 30 -24.82 24.70 -66.86
N GLY A 31 -24.82 23.99 -65.73
CA GLY A 31 -26.05 23.53 -65.05
C GLY A 31 -26.60 22.19 -65.55
N CYS A 32 -25.95 21.51 -66.50
CA CYS A 32 -26.27 20.16 -66.93
C CYS A 32 -25.15 19.20 -66.54
N GLY A 33 -25.54 18.06 -65.98
CA GLY A 33 -24.66 17.02 -65.47
C GLY A 33 -25.00 15.66 -66.06
N GLN A 34 -24.15 14.66 -65.86
CA GLN A 34 -24.48 13.29 -66.22
C GLN A 34 -25.19 12.59 -65.06
N SER A 35 -26.38 12.07 -65.34
CA SER A 35 -27.12 11.25 -64.39
C SER A 35 -26.63 9.81 -64.43
N PHE A 36 -26.50 9.19 -63.27
CA PHE A 36 -26.21 7.77 -63.12
C PHE A 36 -27.14 7.15 -62.08
N LEU A 37 -27.38 5.86 -62.23
CA LEU A 37 -28.11 5.08 -61.23
C LEU A 37 -27.11 4.52 -60.24
N SER A 38 -27.31 4.83 -58.96
CA SER A 38 -26.56 4.22 -57.87
C SER A 38 -26.84 2.72 -57.83
N GLY A 39 -25.86 1.91 -58.26
CA GLY A 39 -26.00 0.46 -58.36
C GLY A 39 -25.55 -0.32 -57.12
N GLN A 40 -24.88 0.33 -56.17
CA GLN A 40 -24.20 -0.33 -55.04
C GLN A 40 -24.40 0.42 -53.71
N TYR A 41 -24.08 -0.28 -52.61
CA TYR A 41 -23.98 0.32 -51.28
C TYR A 41 -22.55 0.84 -51.05
N GLY A 42 -22.40 2.07 -50.55
CA GLY A 42 -21.10 2.60 -50.15
C GLY A 42 -21.07 4.13 -50.06
N PHE A 43 -19.94 4.67 -49.59
CA PHE A 43 -19.71 6.12 -49.60
C PHE A 43 -19.08 6.52 -50.93
N LEU A 44 -19.82 7.25 -51.76
CA LEU A 44 -19.27 7.92 -52.93
C LEU A 44 -18.34 9.05 -52.47
N SER A 45 -17.04 8.81 -52.53
CA SER A 45 -16.00 9.71 -52.02
C SER A 45 -15.47 10.67 -53.07
N GLY A 46 -15.81 10.44 -54.33
CA GLY A 46 -15.55 11.37 -55.42
C GLY A 46 -15.87 10.77 -56.78
N ILE A 47 -15.47 11.49 -57.82
CA ILE A 47 -15.60 11.04 -59.20
C ILE A 47 -14.23 11.24 -59.86
N GLU A 48 -13.75 10.22 -60.56
CA GLU A 48 -12.64 10.40 -61.49
C GLU A 48 -13.19 10.84 -62.84
N ILE A 49 -12.57 11.86 -63.43
CA ILE A 49 -12.90 12.37 -64.76
C ILE A 49 -11.66 12.30 -65.66
N VAL A 50 -11.80 11.87 -66.90
CA VAL A 50 -10.71 11.96 -67.88
C VAL A 50 -10.81 13.29 -68.64
N ILE A 51 -9.71 14.02 -68.73
CA ILE A 51 -9.64 15.26 -69.52
C ILE A 51 -8.71 15.01 -70.71
N LYS A 52 -9.24 15.16 -71.93
CA LYS A 52 -8.51 14.98 -73.19
C LYS A 52 -8.54 16.26 -74.03
N ASP A 53 -7.41 16.62 -74.62
CA ASP A 53 -7.24 17.65 -75.66
C ASP A 53 -7.70 19.10 -75.33
N ASN A 54 -7.94 19.44 -74.06
CA ASN A 54 -8.29 20.82 -73.69
C ASN A 54 -7.04 21.66 -73.37
N ILE A 55 -6.82 22.74 -74.11
CA ILE A 55 -5.65 23.62 -73.98
C ILE A 55 -5.74 24.51 -72.72
N ASN A 56 -6.92 24.65 -72.09
CA ASN A 56 -7.08 25.42 -70.85
C ASN A 56 -8.44 25.17 -70.10
N PRO A 57 -8.64 24.01 -69.45
CA PRO A 57 -9.88 23.64 -68.75
C PRO A 57 -10.30 24.55 -67.58
N GLY A 58 -9.43 25.44 -67.08
CA GLY A 58 -9.72 26.25 -65.89
C GLY A 58 -9.83 25.43 -64.60
N SER A 59 -10.13 26.09 -63.48
CA SER A 59 -10.51 25.40 -62.23
C SER A 59 -12.02 25.19 -62.23
N PHE A 60 -12.49 24.07 -61.71
CA PHE A 60 -13.92 23.77 -61.64
C PHE A 60 -14.31 23.10 -60.32
N GLU A 61 -15.53 23.36 -59.91
CA GLU A 61 -16.24 22.71 -58.83
C GLU A 61 -17.19 21.66 -59.41
N MET A 62 -17.29 20.54 -58.74
CA MET A 62 -18.18 19.45 -59.07
C MET A 62 -19.21 19.33 -57.97
N ASN A 63 -20.48 19.43 -58.34
CA ASN A 63 -21.60 19.38 -57.42
C ASN A 63 -22.42 18.12 -57.72
N LEU A 64 -22.63 17.28 -56.71
CA LEU A 64 -23.50 16.12 -56.80
C LEU A 64 -24.91 16.49 -56.34
N TRP A 65 -25.93 15.94 -56.97
CA TRP A 65 -27.34 16.20 -56.68
C TRP A 65 -28.18 14.93 -56.82
N ARG A 66 -29.37 14.95 -56.23
CA ARG A 66 -30.47 14.04 -56.62
C ARG A 66 -31.13 14.56 -57.89
N THR A 67 -31.72 13.69 -58.67
CA THR A 67 -32.53 14.11 -59.83
C THR A 67 -34.02 14.22 -59.52
N ASP A 68 -34.74 15.05 -60.27
CA ASP A 68 -36.20 14.96 -60.43
C ASP A 68 -36.62 13.90 -61.46
N ALA A 69 -37.92 13.84 -61.79
CA ALA A 69 -38.46 12.84 -62.72
C ALA A 69 -37.97 13.04 -64.17
N GLU A 70 -37.48 14.24 -64.48
CA GLU A 70 -36.93 14.64 -65.77
C GLU A 70 -35.41 14.47 -65.86
N GLY A 71 -34.75 14.03 -64.78
CA GLY A 71 -33.30 13.81 -64.72
C GLY A 71 -32.48 15.07 -64.42
N LEU A 72 -33.12 16.16 -63.94
CA LEU A 72 -32.48 17.43 -63.63
C LEU A 72 -32.13 17.54 -62.13
N PRO A 73 -31.12 18.35 -61.75
CA PRO A 73 -30.76 18.56 -60.35
C PRO A 73 -31.94 19.07 -59.50
N ASN A 74 -32.23 18.38 -58.40
CA ASN A 74 -33.31 18.70 -57.48
C ASN A 74 -32.78 18.96 -56.06
N GLY A 75 -33.18 20.09 -55.48
CA GLY A 75 -32.82 20.46 -54.10
C GLY A 75 -31.45 21.13 -53.99
N SER A 76 -30.74 20.87 -52.89
CA SER A 76 -29.37 21.37 -52.64
C SER A 76 -28.35 20.30 -53.02
N SER A 77 -27.13 20.72 -53.35
CA SER A 77 -26.04 19.78 -53.63
C SER A 77 -25.78 18.90 -52.41
N ILE A 78 -25.68 17.59 -52.65
CA ILE A 78 -25.48 16.56 -51.62
C ILE A 78 -24.00 16.34 -51.30
N ALA A 79 -23.10 16.68 -52.22
CA ALA A 79 -21.66 16.65 -52.03
C ALA A 79 -20.97 17.55 -53.07
N THR A 80 -19.92 18.24 -52.65
CA THR A 80 -19.14 19.17 -53.50
C THR A 80 -17.68 18.75 -53.54
N GLY A 81 -17.00 18.94 -54.66
CA GLY A 81 -15.58 18.65 -54.82
C GLY A 81 -14.94 19.62 -55.80
N ARG A 82 -13.62 19.80 -55.77
CA ARG A 82 -12.94 20.80 -56.62
C ARG A 82 -11.71 20.22 -57.31
N LEU A 83 -11.53 20.58 -58.58
CA LEU A 83 -10.26 20.40 -59.29
C LEU A 83 -9.71 21.76 -59.70
N MET A 84 -8.56 22.10 -59.13
CA MET A 84 -7.87 23.34 -59.46
C MET A 84 -7.06 23.15 -60.75
N ARG A 85 -7.02 24.18 -61.61
CA ARG A 85 -6.22 24.19 -62.85
C ARG A 85 -4.78 23.73 -62.64
N THR A 86 -4.18 24.09 -61.51
CA THR A 86 -2.79 23.75 -61.15
C THR A 86 -2.56 22.25 -60.98
N ALA A 87 -3.61 21.45 -60.79
CA ALA A 87 -3.54 19.99 -60.65
C ALA A 87 -3.65 19.24 -61.99
N ILE A 88 -3.82 19.95 -63.11
CA ILE A 88 -4.02 19.36 -64.44
C ILE A 88 -2.70 19.42 -65.23
N THR A 89 -2.26 18.27 -65.73
CA THR A 89 -1.04 18.10 -66.53
C THR A 89 -1.37 17.89 -68.01
N TYR A 90 -0.66 18.58 -68.91
CA TYR A 90 -0.89 18.52 -70.37
C TYR A 90 0.34 17.86 -71.01
N PRO A 91 0.24 16.63 -71.56
CA PRO A 91 -0.35 16.50 -72.90
C PRO A 91 -1.05 15.16 -73.24
N GLU A 92 -1.27 14.23 -72.28
CA GLU A 92 -1.96 12.96 -72.53
C GLU A 92 -3.32 12.88 -71.80
N PRO A 93 -4.28 12.06 -72.27
CA PRO A 93 -5.51 11.80 -71.52
C PRO A 93 -5.17 11.21 -70.15
N HIS A 94 -5.53 11.92 -69.08
CA HIS A 94 -5.31 11.48 -67.71
C HIS A 94 -6.61 11.50 -66.92
N TRP A 95 -6.77 10.50 -66.04
CA TRP A 95 -7.82 10.47 -65.04
C TRP A 95 -7.44 11.41 -63.89
N TYR A 96 -8.34 12.33 -63.58
CA TYR A 96 -8.23 13.27 -62.48
C TYR A 96 -9.27 12.94 -61.44
N PHE A 97 -8.83 12.72 -60.21
CA PHE A 97 -9.73 12.47 -59.10
C PHE A 97 -10.26 13.79 -58.55
N VAL A 98 -11.59 13.94 -58.57
CA VAL A 98 -12.30 15.04 -57.91
C VAL A 98 -12.93 14.47 -56.64
N LYS A 99 -12.24 14.67 -55.52
CA LYS A 99 -12.70 14.23 -54.20
C LYS A 99 -13.83 15.11 -53.70
N PHE A 100 -14.86 14.51 -53.12
CA PHE A 100 -15.89 15.26 -52.39
C PHE A 100 -15.39 15.69 -51.00
N ASP A 101 -15.76 16.90 -50.59
CA ASP A 101 -15.44 17.47 -49.27
C ASP A 101 -16.03 16.61 -48.14
N VAL A 102 -17.21 16.04 -48.38
CA VAL A 102 -17.87 15.04 -47.53
C VAL A 102 -18.37 13.89 -48.43
N PRO A 103 -17.90 12.64 -48.21
CA PRO A 103 -18.39 11.49 -48.98
C PRO A 103 -19.90 11.28 -48.81
N TYR A 104 -20.59 10.97 -49.91
CA TYR A 104 -22.05 10.75 -49.91
C TYR A 104 -22.40 9.28 -49.74
N GLN A 105 -23.22 8.95 -48.74
CA GLN A 105 -23.75 7.58 -48.59
C GLN A 105 -24.79 7.29 -49.67
N GLN A 106 -24.45 6.43 -50.61
CA GLN A 106 -25.33 6.08 -51.73
C GLN A 106 -26.51 5.22 -51.29
N VAL A 107 -27.69 5.50 -51.88
CA VAL A 107 -28.88 4.63 -51.78
C VAL A 107 -29.04 3.86 -53.10
N PRO A 108 -29.17 2.52 -53.10
CA PRO A 108 -29.35 1.76 -54.34
C PRO A 108 -30.64 2.16 -55.08
N GLY A 109 -30.55 2.29 -56.40
CA GLY A 109 -31.65 2.74 -57.25
C GLY A 109 -31.90 4.24 -57.22
N GLU A 110 -31.15 5.00 -56.41
CA GLU A 110 -31.19 6.47 -56.44
C GLU A 110 -30.56 6.97 -57.74
N GLN A 111 -31.27 7.87 -58.43
CA GLN A 111 -30.77 8.56 -59.60
C GLN A 111 -30.06 9.84 -59.17
N LEU A 112 -28.76 9.87 -59.40
CA LEU A 112 -27.86 10.95 -59.01
C LEU A 112 -27.35 11.65 -60.26
N ILE A 113 -27.02 12.93 -60.15
CA ILE A 113 -26.42 13.73 -61.22
C ILE A 113 -25.26 14.53 -60.65
N PHE A 114 -24.13 14.56 -61.36
CA PHE A 114 -23.03 15.48 -61.02
C PHE A 114 -22.94 16.59 -62.07
N THR A 115 -22.81 17.84 -61.64
CA THR A 115 -22.62 19.01 -62.50
C THR A 115 -21.21 19.55 -62.34
N LEU A 116 -20.67 20.16 -63.39
CA LEU A 116 -19.39 20.86 -63.36
C LEU A 116 -19.62 22.37 -63.50
N GLU A 117 -19.01 23.15 -62.61
CA GLU A 117 -19.09 24.61 -62.57
C GLU A 117 -17.69 25.21 -62.63
N LEU A 118 -17.42 26.02 -63.65
CA LEU A 118 -16.16 26.76 -63.78
C LEU A 118 -16.05 27.83 -62.67
N LEU A 119 -14.94 27.82 -61.94
CA LEU A 119 -14.67 28.75 -60.84
C LEU A 119 -14.08 30.09 -61.32
N THR A 120 -14.28 30.49 -62.58
CA THR A 120 -13.48 31.56 -63.21
C THR A 120 -13.46 32.86 -62.42
N GLU A 121 -12.24 33.31 -62.16
CA GLU A 121 -11.90 34.52 -61.45
C GLU A 121 -12.51 35.76 -62.13
N ARG A 122 -13.07 36.66 -61.30
CA ARG A 122 -13.45 38.01 -61.68
C ARG A 122 -12.29 38.70 -62.42
N THR A 123 -12.51 39.16 -63.65
CA THR A 123 -12.17 40.53 -64.10
C THR A 123 -12.60 40.76 -65.56
N SER A 124 -13.19 41.93 -65.79
CA SER A 124 -13.61 42.57 -67.05
C SER A 124 -12.95 42.09 -68.35
N GLY A 125 -13.77 41.76 -69.36
CA GLY A 125 -13.36 41.55 -70.74
C GLY A 125 -14.47 41.95 -71.73
N TYR A 126 -14.08 42.47 -72.90
CA TYR A 126 -14.99 42.95 -73.95
C TYR A 126 -15.75 41.79 -74.61
N ASN A 127 -17.01 42.02 -75.01
CA ASN A 127 -17.70 41.10 -75.92
C ASN A 127 -17.23 41.32 -77.38
N GLN A 128 -17.60 40.41 -78.30
CA GLN A 128 -17.18 40.40 -79.72
C GLN A 128 -17.63 41.63 -80.55
N TYR A 129 -18.22 42.66 -79.92
CA TYR A 129 -18.57 43.95 -80.54
C TYR A 129 -17.91 45.17 -79.86
N GLY A 130 -17.02 44.97 -78.88
CA GLY A 130 -16.17 46.05 -78.36
C GLY A 130 -16.79 47.02 -77.35
N TYR A 131 -17.86 46.65 -76.62
CA TYR A 131 -18.39 47.48 -75.53
C TYR A 131 -17.99 47.00 -74.12
N HIS A 132 -17.55 47.93 -73.28
CA HIS A 132 -17.20 47.72 -71.87
C HIS A 132 -18.43 47.94 -70.97
N VAL A 133 -18.83 46.95 -70.18
CA VAL A 133 -19.95 47.08 -69.24
C VAL A 133 -19.41 46.98 -67.82
N SER A 134 -19.37 48.11 -67.11
CA SER A 134 -19.08 48.18 -65.68
C SER A 134 -20.36 48.50 -64.91
N SER A 135 -20.49 47.89 -63.73
CA SER A 135 -21.43 48.14 -62.61
C SER A 135 -22.85 47.56 -62.68
N SER A 136 -23.05 46.40 -62.02
CA SER A 136 -24.09 46.22 -61.00
C SER A 136 -23.74 45.04 -60.06
N PRO A 137 -23.88 45.18 -58.72
CA PRO A 137 -23.69 44.12 -57.74
C PRO A 137 -25.04 43.43 -57.38
N ASN A 138 -25.05 42.08 -57.39
CA ASN A 138 -26.14 41.15 -57.03
C ASN A 138 -27.28 41.06 -58.08
N ALA A 139 -27.80 39.90 -58.51
CA ALA A 139 -27.59 38.50 -58.15
C ALA A 139 -28.22 37.60 -59.26
N TYR A 140 -27.65 36.41 -59.50
CA TYR A 140 -28.11 35.31 -60.37
C TYR A 140 -28.28 35.65 -61.87
N THR A 141 -27.79 34.90 -62.87
CA THR A 141 -27.06 33.63 -62.98
C THR A 141 -26.68 33.58 -64.45
N ASN A 142 -25.51 34.11 -64.82
CA ASN A 142 -25.02 34.11 -66.19
C ASN A 142 -23.81 33.17 -66.29
N GLY A 143 -24.11 31.87 -66.37
CA GLY A 143 -23.28 30.98 -67.17
C GLY A 143 -23.26 31.55 -68.59
N MET A 144 -22.12 32.10 -68.99
CA MET A 144 -21.90 32.58 -70.35
C MET A 144 -21.13 31.52 -71.15
N TRP A 145 -21.84 30.99 -72.15
CA TRP A 145 -21.39 30.61 -73.48
C TRP A 145 -20.04 29.87 -73.61
N PHE A 146 -20.14 28.53 -73.73
CA PHE A 146 -19.26 27.78 -74.61
C PHE A 146 -19.54 28.24 -76.06
N PRO A 147 -18.55 28.73 -76.81
CA PRO A 147 -18.76 29.14 -78.18
C PRO A 147 -19.32 27.97 -78.99
N ALA A 148 -20.39 28.25 -79.71
CA ALA A 148 -20.98 27.34 -80.66
C ALA A 148 -19.90 26.72 -81.58
N CYS A 149 -19.92 25.39 -81.66
CA CYS A 149 -19.58 24.61 -82.85
C CYS A 149 -18.13 24.73 -83.37
N ASN A 150 -17.22 23.91 -82.84
CA ASN A 150 -16.27 23.23 -83.73
C ASN A 150 -15.97 21.81 -83.20
N PRO A 151 -16.43 20.73 -83.88
CA PRO A 151 -16.32 19.36 -83.40
C PRO A 151 -14.94 18.81 -83.76
N THR A 152 -13.93 19.06 -82.94
CA THR A 152 -12.70 18.26 -82.96
C THR A 152 -12.24 18.00 -81.54
N THR A 153 -12.66 16.82 -81.05
CA THR A 153 -12.06 15.98 -80.00
C THR A 153 -11.92 16.57 -78.60
N THR A 154 -12.93 16.40 -77.75
CA THR A 154 -12.73 16.29 -76.29
C THR A 154 -13.75 15.30 -75.73
N ASP A 155 -13.33 14.04 -75.54
CA ASP A 155 -14.15 13.00 -74.91
C ASP A 155 -13.91 13.07 -73.39
N TRP A 156 -14.95 13.36 -72.60
CA TRP A 156 -14.92 13.25 -71.14
C TRP A 156 -15.60 11.95 -70.75
N ALA A 157 -14.99 11.20 -69.84
CA ALA A 157 -15.52 9.99 -69.24
C ALA A 157 -15.39 10.15 -67.72
N PHE A 158 -16.33 9.58 -66.97
CA PHE A 158 -16.29 9.60 -65.51
C PHE A 158 -16.45 8.18 -64.93
N LYS A 159 -15.93 7.97 -63.72
CA LYS A 159 -16.30 6.82 -62.90
C LYS A 159 -16.49 7.25 -61.45
N THR A 160 -17.49 6.69 -60.79
CA THR A 160 -17.74 6.88 -59.36
C THR A 160 -16.64 6.19 -58.54
N ILE A 161 -16.11 6.88 -57.54
CA ILE A 161 -15.20 6.29 -56.55
C ILE A 161 -15.99 6.05 -55.28
N ILE A 162 -16.16 4.78 -54.93
CA ILE A 162 -16.78 4.36 -53.69
C ILE A 162 -15.64 3.99 -52.74
N ASP A 163 -15.59 4.60 -51.55
CA ASP A 163 -14.53 4.30 -50.58
C ASP A 163 -14.61 2.83 -50.12
N PRO A 164 -13.46 2.13 -50.00
CA PRO A 164 -13.44 0.70 -50.30
C PRO A 164 -13.79 -0.22 -49.12
N LEU A 165 -13.67 0.25 -47.87
CA LEU A 165 -14.09 -0.48 -46.67
C LEU A 165 -14.04 0.47 -45.48
N TYR A 166 -15.03 0.45 -44.59
CA TYR A 166 -15.06 1.22 -43.33
C TYR A 166 -15.30 0.29 -42.15
N VAL A 167 -14.60 0.53 -41.04
CA VAL A 167 -14.78 -0.26 -39.82
C VAL A 167 -14.85 0.61 -38.57
N GLU A 168 -15.74 0.24 -37.67
CA GLU A 168 -15.82 0.70 -36.28
C GLU A 168 -15.95 -0.50 -35.35
N PHE A 169 -15.75 -0.29 -34.05
CA PHE A 169 -16.04 -1.34 -33.06
C PHE A 169 -16.48 -0.79 -31.71
N SER A 170 -17.15 -1.63 -30.92
CA SER A 170 -17.56 -1.33 -29.55
C SER A 170 -17.07 -2.42 -28.59
N ALA A 171 -16.83 -2.05 -27.35
CA ALA A 171 -16.59 -2.97 -26.24
C ALA A 171 -17.83 -3.05 -25.35
N ASN A 172 -18.17 -4.24 -24.84
CA ASN A 172 -19.30 -4.41 -23.92
C ASN A 172 -19.05 -3.78 -22.53
N LYS A 173 -17.79 -3.62 -22.14
CA LYS A 173 -17.35 -2.91 -20.94
C LYS A 173 -16.02 -2.23 -21.18
N GLN A 174 -15.82 -1.08 -20.57
CA GLN A 174 -14.60 -0.28 -20.68
C GLN A 174 -13.75 -0.28 -19.42
N THR A 175 -14.33 -0.65 -18.27
CA THR A 175 -13.61 -0.66 -16.98
C THR A 175 -13.98 -1.88 -16.15
N GLY A 176 -13.04 -2.41 -15.37
CA GLY A 176 -13.34 -3.43 -14.35
C GLY A 176 -12.10 -4.05 -13.72
N LEU A 177 -12.30 -5.00 -12.81
CA LEU A 177 -11.20 -5.68 -12.12
C LEU A 177 -10.57 -6.77 -12.99
N THR A 178 -9.26 -6.98 -12.84
CA THR A 178 -8.56 -8.10 -13.48
C THR A 178 -8.84 -9.44 -12.76
N PRO A 179 -8.96 -10.57 -13.50
CA PRO A 179 -8.99 -10.67 -14.96
C PRO A 179 -10.29 -10.09 -15.56
N LEU A 180 -10.16 -9.23 -16.58
CA LEU A 180 -11.28 -8.51 -17.18
C LEU A 180 -11.62 -9.05 -18.59
N ASP A 181 -12.70 -9.82 -18.72
CA ASP A 181 -13.14 -10.40 -20.01
C ASP A 181 -13.98 -9.44 -20.86
N VAL A 182 -13.37 -8.73 -21.81
CA VAL A 182 -14.06 -7.76 -22.67
C VAL A 182 -14.47 -8.41 -23.99
N ILE A 183 -15.73 -8.24 -24.38
CA ILE A 183 -16.24 -8.63 -25.71
C ILE A 183 -16.20 -7.41 -26.60
N PHE A 184 -15.48 -7.51 -27.71
CA PHE A 184 -15.44 -6.53 -28.78
C PHE A 184 -16.33 -6.99 -29.93
N SER A 185 -17.10 -6.06 -30.49
CA SER A 185 -17.95 -6.30 -31.66
C SER A 185 -17.66 -5.23 -32.71
N SER A 186 -17.27 -5.67 -33.90
CA SER A 186 -17.01 -4.80 -35.05
C SER A 186 -18.29 -4.50 -35.82
N SER A 187 -18.37 -3.30 -36.39
CA SER A 187 -19.34 -2.89 -37.40
C SER A 187 -18.58 -2.52 -38.67
N VAL A 188 -18.74 -3.31 -39.72
CA VAL A 188 -18.06 -3.12 -41.01
C VAL A 188 -19.08 -2.70 -42.06
N MET A 189 -18.75 -1.68 -42.84
CA MET A 189 -19.56 -1.15 -43.93
C MET A 189 -18.71 -1.03 -45.20
N GLY A 190 -19.32 -1.20 -46.38
CA GLY A 190 -18.62 -1.10 -47.67
C GLY A 190 -19.07 -2.17 -48.66
N THR A 191 -18.24 -2.40 -49.68
CA THR A 191 -18.44 -3.42 -50.72
C THR A 191 -17.64 -4.69 -50.42
N ASN A 192 -18.01 -5.82 -51.03
CA ASN A 192 -17.31 -7.11 -50.89
C ASN A 192 -17.15 -7.57 -49.43
N LEU A 193 -18.24 -7.52 -48.66
CA LEU A 193 -18.27 -7.86 -47.23
C LEU A 193 -18.27 -9.38 -46.94
N SER A 194 -18.20 -10.22 -47.97
CA SER A 194 -17.98 -11.66 -47.81
C SER A 194 -16.51 -11.93 -47.47
N ASN A 195 -16.27 -12.90 -46.58
CA ASN A 195 -14.91 -13.36 -46.23
C ASN A 195 -13.97 -12.28 -45.69
N LEU A 196 -14.49 -11.36 -44.88
CA LEU A 196 -13.68 -10.35 -44.20
C LEU A 196 -12.64 -11.00 -43.29
N TYR A 197 -11.41 -10.54 -43.42
CA TYR A 197 -10.28 -10.92 -42.59
C TYR A 197 -10.04 -9.83 -41.54
N TYR A 198 -10.04 -10.22 -40.28
CA TYR A 198 -9.91 -9.31 -39.14
C TYR A 198 -8.55 -9.47 -38.51
N SER A 199 -8.00 -8.36 -38.02
CA SER A 199 -6.75 -8.29 -37.29
C SER A 199 -6.92 -7.35 -36.10
N TRP A 200 -7.07 -7.95 -34.92
CA TRP A 200 -7.24 -7.25 -33.64
C TRP A 200 -5.91 -7.15 -32.91
N ASP A 201 -5.61 -5.94 -32.44
CA ASP A 201 -4.50 -5.62 -31.55
C ASP A 201 -5.10 -4.93 -30.31
N PHE A 202 -5.08 -5.63 -29.17
CA PHE A 202 -5.77 -5.24 -27.94
C PHE A 202 -4.92 -4.38 -27.01
N ASN A 203 -3.65 -4.14 -27.34
CA ASN A 203 -2.73 -3.30 -26.56
C ASN A 203 -2.04 -2.19 -27.41
N ASN A 204 -2.28 -2.17 -28.72
CA ASN A 204 -1.71 -1.27 -29.71
C ASN A 204 -0.16 -1.27 -29.71
N ASP A 205 0.45 -2.45 -29.54
CA ASP A 205 1.90 -2.63 -29.63
C ASP A 205 2.41 -2.82 -31.07
N GLY A 206 1.49 -2.87 -32.04
CA GLY A 206 1.78 -3.04 -33.46
C GLY A 206 1.83 -4.50 -33.91
N ILE A 207 1.63 -5.45 -32.99
CA ILE A 207 1.54 -6.88 -33.26
C ILE A 207 0.09 -7.33 -32.99
N PRO A 208 -0.65 -7.77 -34.02
CA PRO A 208 -2.00 -8.28 -33.81
C PRO A 208 -2.05 -9.51 -32.89
N ASP A 209 -2.87 -9.44 -31.84
CA ASP A 209 -3.13 -10.55 -30.91
C ASP A 209 -4.01 -11.65 -31.52
N LYS A 210 -4.96 -11.26 -32.37
CA LYS A 210 -5.91 -12.19 -33.00
C LYS A 210 -6.15 -11.82 -34.45
N ILE A 211 -5.92 -12.78 -35.34
CA ILE A 211 -6.12 -12.63 -36.78
C ILE A 211 -6.96 -13.78 -37.33
N GLY A 212 -7.80 -13.51 -38.34
CA GLY A 212 -8.54 -14.57 -39.03
C GLY A 212 -9.91 -14.15 -39.57
N LEU A 213 -10.57 -15.11 -40.21
CA LEU A 213 -11.95 -15.01 -40.65
C LEU A 213 -12.90 -15.17 -39.44
N SER A 214 -14.09 -14.56 -39.52
CA SER A 214 -15.15 -14.69 -38.50
C SER A 214 -14.82 -14.12 -37.10
N LEU A 215 -13.88 -13.18 -36.99
CA LEU A 215 -13.58 -12.47 -35.74
C LEU A 215 -14.30 -11.11 -35.62
N GLY A 216 -15.50 -10.99 -36.23
CA GLY A 216 -16.32 -9.78 -36.10
C GLY A 216 -16.87 -9.57 -34.68
N SER A 217 -16.85 -10.60 -33.84
CA SER A 217 -17.04 -10.50 -32.40
C SER A 217 -16.01 -11.38 -31.68
N VAL A 218 -15.30 -10.83 -30.71
CA VAL A 218 -14.17 -11.50 -30.06
C VAL A 218 -14.06 -11.13 -28.59
N THR A 219 -13.65 -12.08 -27.75
CA THR A 219 -13.37 -11.83 -26.32
C THR A 219 -11.86 -11.72 -26.10
N ASN A 220 -11.43 -10.71 -25.33
CA ASN A 220 -10.07 -10.62 -24.80
C ASN A 220 -10.10 -10.54 -23.27
N THR A 221 -9.14 -11.18 -22.60
CA THR A 221 -9.03 -11.19 -21.13
C THR A 221 -7.82 -10.38 -20.71
N TYR A 222 -8.05 -9.22 -20.09
CA TYR A 222 -6.97 -8.41 -19.51
C TYR A 222 -6.63 -8.94 -18.13
N THR A 223 -5.52 -9.69 -18.02
CA THR A 223 -5.05 -10.29 -16.76
C THR A 223 -4.26 -9.30 -15.89
N ASN A 224 -3.59 -8.34 -16.52
CA ASN A 224 -2.80 -7.31 -15.86
C ASN A 224 -3.57 -5.99 -15.81
N ALA A 225 -3.33 -5.21 -14.76
CA ALA A 225 -3.89 -3.88 -14.66
C ALA A 225 -3.20 -2.93 -15.63
N GLY A 226 -3.95 -1.98 -16.16
CA GLY A 226 -3.45 -1.06 -17.17
C GLY A 226 -4.57 -0.35 -17.91
N VAL A 227 -4.15 0.60 -18.73
CA VAL A 227 -5.00 1.30 -19.71
C VAL A 227 -4.55 0.83 -21.08
N PHE A 228 -5.49 0.35 -21.89
CA PHE A 228 -5.22 -0.31 -23.16
C PHE A 228 -5.92 0.43 -24.30
N SER A 229 -5.14 0.74 -25.34
CA SER A 229 -5.64 1.21 -26.64
C SER A 229 -5.86 0.00 -27.55
N ILE A 230 -6.91 0.02 -28.37
CA ILE A 230 -7.28 -1.12 -29.22
C ILE A 230 -7.33 -0.68 -30.68
N ALA A 231 -6.64 -1.42 -31.52
CA ALA A 231 -6.68 -1.27 -32.97
C ALA A 231 -7.37 -2.46 -33.63
N LEU A 232 -8.17 -2.16 -34.64
CA LEU A 232 -8.80 -3.15 -35.51
C LEU A 232 -8.45 -2.81 -36.96
N THR A 233 -7.86 -3.76 -37.67
CA THR A 233 -7.71 -3.73 -39.12
C THR A 233 -8.61 -4.79 -39.73
N VAL A 234 -9.37 -4.43 -40.77
CA VAL A 234 -10.21 -5.37 -41.53
C VAL A 234 -9.84 -5.27 -43.00
N SER A 235 -9.70 -6.41 -43.67
CA SER A 235 -9.48 -6.46 -45.11
C SER A 235 -10.48 -7.39 -45.81
N ASN A 236 -10.75 -7.11 -47.09
CA ASN A 236 -11.56 -7.98 -47.94
C ASN A 236 -10.70 -8.74 -48.98
N GLU A 237 -11.31 -9.64 -49.75
CA GLU A 237 -10.63 -10.43 -50.78
C GLU A 237 -10.14 -9.61 -51.98
N CYS A 238 -10.65 -8.38 -52.14
CA CYS A 238 -10.27 -7.46 -53.21
C CYS A 238 -9.04 -6.63 -52.86
N GLY A 239 -8.51 -6.75 -51.63
CA GLY A 239 -7.34 -6.02 -51.15
C GLY A 239 -7.66 -4.70 -50.48
N ASP A 240 -8.93 -4.37 -50.26
CA ASP A 240 -9.33 -3.18 -49.51
C ASP A 240 -9.06 -3.38 -48.03
N VAL A 241 -8.63 -2.32 -47.35
CA VAL A 241 -8.26 -2.34 -45.94
C VAL A 241 -8.89 -1.16 -45.22
N ALA A 242 -9.53 -1.42 -44.08
CA ALA A 242 -10.06 -0.43 -43.14
C ALA A 242 -9.36 -0.55 -41.79
N TYR A 243 -9.15 0.59 -41.12
CA TYR A 243 -8.47 0.68 -39.84
C TYR A 243 -9.24 1.55 -38.86
N CYS A 244 -9.37 1.09 -37.62
CA CYS A 244 -9.96 1.85 -36.51
C CYS A 244 -9.09 1.69 -35.25
N LEU A 245 -8.74 2.81 -34.60
CA LEU A 245 -8.01 2.85 -33.34
C LEU A 245 -8.82 3.62 -32.30
N LYS A 246 -9.01 3.02 -31.13
CA LYS A 246 -9.59 3.69 -29.96
C LYS A 246 -8.57 3.75 -28.85
N HIS A 247 -8.11 4.97 -28.55
CA HIS A 247 -7.16 5.24 -27.49
C HIS A 247 -7.79 5.03 -26.11
N ASP A 248 -7.03 4.40 -25.21
CA ASP A 248 -7.35 4.25 -23.79
C ASP A 248 -8.75 3.69 -23.50
N LEU A 249 -9.24 2.83 -24.40
CA LEU A 249 -10.62 2.35 -24.38
C LEU A 249 -10.91 1.43 -23.19
N ILE A 250 -9.95 0.61 -22.77
CA ILE A 250 -10.11 -0.33 -21.65
C ILE A 250 -9.21 0.04 -20.49
N THR A 251 -9.78 0.15 -19.29
CA THR A 251 -9.05 0.26 -18.02
C THR A 251 -9.29 -0.98 -17.17
N ALA A 252 -8.28 -1.83 -17.05
CA ALA A 252 -8.29 -2.98 -16.15
C ALA A 252 -7.62 -2.60 -14.83
N ILE A 253 -8.28 -2.86 -13.71
CA ILE A 253 -7.84 -2.44 -12.37
C ILE A 253 -7.49 -3.69 -11.56
N GLN A 254 -6.33 -3.69 -10.90
CA GLN A 254 -5.96 -4.80 -10.01
C GLN A 254 -6.82 -4.75 -8.74
N PRO A 255 -7.37 -5.88 -8.26
CA PRO A 255 -8.01 -5.93 -6.94
C PRO A 255 -7.04 -5.43 -5.86
N ALA A 256 -7.50 -4.64 -4.89
CA ALA A 256 -6.64 -4.24 -3.79
C ALA A 256 -6.36 -5.42 -2.85
N LEU A 257 -5.14 -5.49 -2.31
CA LEU A 257 -4.83 -6.42 -1.22
C LEU A 257 -5.52 -5.93 0.06
N HIS A 258 -6.31 -6.81 0.67
CA HIS A 258 -6.93 -6.55 1.95
C HIS A 258 -6.46 -7.57 2.98
N ALA A 259 -6.31 -7.10 4.20
CA ALA A 259 -6.07 -7.94 5.37
C ALA A 259 -7.03 -7.52 6.48
N ASP A 260 -7.26 -8.42 7.42
CA ASP A 260 -7.78 -8.16 8.76
C ASP A 260 -7.24 -9.25 9.68
N PHE A 261 -7.49 -9.15 10.98
CA PHE A 261 -7.15 -10.19 11.92
C PHE A 261 -8.12 -10.24 13.11
N ILE A 262 -8.17 -11.42 13.72
CA ILE A 262 -8.87 -11.65 14.98
C ILE A 262 -7.88 -12.10 16.05
N ALA A 263 -8.31 -12.02 17.31
CA ALA A 263 -7.61 -12.58 18.45
C ALA A 263 -8.51 -13.65 19.09
N ASP A 264 -7.93 -14.71 19.64
CA ASP A 264 -8.67 -15.74 20.39
C ASP A 264 -9.37 -15.16 21.64
N LYS A 265 -8.77 -14.12 22.23
CA LYS A 265 -9.34 -13.32 23.31
C LYS A 265 -8.80 -11.90 23.27
N GLN A 266 -9.61 -10.97 23.77
CA GLN A 266 -9.29 -9.54 23.82
C GLN A 266 -9.09 -9.04 25.25
N TYR A 267 -9.35 -9.87 26.25
CA TYR A 267 -9.21 -9.50 27.66
C TYR A 267 -8.68 -10.67 28.50
N GLY A 268 -7.96 -10.35 29.57
CA GLY A 268 -7.46 -11.32 30.56
C GLY A 268 -6.48 -10.68 31.53
N ILE A 269 -5.89 -11.47 32.43
CA ILE A 269 -4.89 -11.00 33.40
C ILE A 269 -3.47 -11.21 32.85
N THR A 270 -2.54 -10.30 33.19
CA THR A 270 -1.12 -10.44 32.82
C THR A 270 -0.43 -11.55 33.62
N PRO A 271 0.54 -12.29 33.03
CA PRO A 271 0.90 -12.27 31.61
C PRO A 271 -0.19 -12.92 30.74
N LEU A 272 -0.71 -12.16 29.77
CA LEU A 272 -1.81 -12.59 28.90
C LEU A 272 -1.26 -13.08 27.56
N GLN A 273 -1.26 -14.40 27.35
CA GLN A 273 -0.90 -14.98 26.06
C GLN A 273 -2.10 -14.94 25.10
N VAL A 274 -1.98 -14.29 23.94
CA VAL A 274 -3.03 -14.13 22.92
C VAL A 274 -2.55 -14.73 21.60
N VAL A 275 -3.45 -15.44 20.91
CA VAL A 275 -3.24 -15.96 19.56
C VAL A 275 -3.97 -15.09 18.57
N PHE A 276 -3.25 -14.59 17.56
CA PHE A 276 -3.80 -13.79 16.47
C PHE A 276 -3.90 -14.64 15.21
N THR A 277 -4.98 -14.45 14.45
CA THR A 277 -5.20 -15.11 13.16
C THR A 277 -5.55 -14.05 12.12
N SER A 278 -4.75 -13.92 11.08
CA SER A 278 -5.01 -13.02 9.96
C SER A 278 -5.98 -13.64 8.95
N SER A 279 -6.76 -12.79 8.29
CA SER A 279 -7.52 -13.10 7.09
C SER A 279 -7.05 -12.18 5.97
N ILE A 280 -6.75 -12.74 4.79
CA ILE A 280 -6.31 -11.99 3.60
C ILE A 280 -7.25 -12.29 2.43
N TRP A 281 -7.52 -11.29 1.60
CA TRP A 281 -8.31 -11.45 0.39
C TRP A 281 -7.94 -10.37 -0.64
N GLY A 282 -8.26 -10.59 -1.91
CA GLY A 282 -7.86 -9.71 -3.02
C GLY A 282 -6.84 -10.39 -3.94
N VAL A 283 -5.87 -9.63 -4.42
CA VAL A 283 -4.78 -10.13 -5.29
C VAL A 283 -4.09 -11.34 -4.67
N ALA A 284 -3.82 -12.33 -5.54
CA ALA A 284 -3.33 -13.67 -5.24
C ALA A 284 -2.75 -13.82 -3.83
N ASP A 285 -3.46 -14.62 -3.04
CA ASP A 285 -3.14 -15.04 -1.68
C ASP A 285 -1.83 -15.86 -1.55
N SER A 286 -1.12 -16.09 -2.66
CA SER A 286 0.12 -16.83 -2.69
C SER A 286 1.30 -16.01 -2.14
N ASN A 287 2.00 -16.57 -1.13
CA ASN A 287 3.24 -16.05 -0.55
C ASN A 287 3.14 -14.65 0.10
N ALA A 288 2.08 -14.38 0.86
CA ALA A 288 2.02 -13.19 1.69
C ALA A 288 3.10 -13.17 2.79
N PHE A 289 3.76 -12.04 2.94
CA PHE A 289 4.68 -11.70 4.02
C PHE A 289 3.93 -10.87 5.06
N TYR A 290 4.04 -11.28 6.32
CA TYR A 290 3.32 -10.65 7.44
C TYR A 290 4.31 -9.93 8.33
N SER A 291 3.93 -8.77 8.84
CA SER A 291 4.67 -8.03 9.87
C SER A 291 3.69 -7.60 10.96
N TRP A 292 3.81 -8.20 12.14
CA TRP A 292 3.00 -7.96 13.32
C TRP A 292 3.73 -7.03 14.28
N ASP A 293 3.03 -5.99 14.70
CA ASP A 293 3.45 -5.06 15.74
C ASP A 293 2.35 -5.07 16.82
N PHE A 294 2.66 -5.66 17.99
CA PHE A 294 1.68 -5.91 19.05
C PHE A 294 1.54 -4.77 20.05
N ASP A 295 2.43 -3.77 19.98
CA ASP A 295 2.41 -2.57 20.83
C ASP A 295 2.28 -1.25 20.04
N ASN A 296 2.24 -1.34 18.71
CA ASN A 296 2.09 -0.23 17.76
C ASN A 296 3.19 0.85 17.93
N LYS A 297 4.43 0.43 18.20
CA LYS A 297 5.59 1.34 18.25
C LYS A 297 6.19 1.65 16.87
N GLY A 298 5.64 1.06 15.81
CA GLY A 298 6.11 1.23 14.43
C GLY A 298 7.26 0.32 14.05
N ILE A 299 7.62 -0.64 14.91
CA ILE A 299 8.64 -1.66 14.65
C ILE A 299 7.98 -3.02 14.87
N PRO A 300 7.88 -3.88 13.84
CA PRO A 300 7.30 -5.20 13.99
C PRO A 300 8.03 -6.05 15.04
N ASP A 301 7.26 -6.68 15.93
CA ASP A 301 7.76 -7.66 16.89
C ASP A 301 8.02 -9.02 16.23
N GLN A 302 7.22 -9.36 15.22
CA GLN A 302 7.36 -10.59 14.44
C GLN A 302 7.11 -10.32 12.96
N SER A 303 7.98 -10.83 12.08
CA SER A 303 7.83 -10.66 10.63
C SER A 303 8.33 -11.88 9.87
N GLY A 304 7.66 -12.26 8.79
CA GLY A 304 8.04 -13.43 8.01
C GLY A 304 6.92 -14.00 7.13
N LEU A 305 7.29 -15.02 6.37
CA LEU A 305 6.33 -15.89 5.67
C LEU A 305 5.67 -16.84 6.68
N LEU A 306 4.45 -17.31 6.36
CA LEU A 306 3.70 -18.27 7.18
C LEU A 306 3.35 -17.78 8.61
N LEU A 307 3.33 -16.48 8.83
CA LEU A 307 2.89 -15.86 10.09
C LEU A 307 1.43 -15.40 10.00
N ASN A 308 0.58 -16.17 9.32
CA ASN A 308 -0.86 -15.93 9.29
C ASN A 308 -1.54 -16.28 10.63
N MET A 309 -0.84 -16.98 11.51
CA MET A 309 -1.22 -17.23 12.88
C MET A 309 -0.01 -17.08 13.80
N VAL A 310 -0.10 -16.21 14.81
CA VAL A 310 1.01 -15.87 15.70
C VAL A 310 0.55 -15.77 17.15
N THR A 311 1.48 -15.92 18.08
CA THR A 311 1.21 -15.78 19.52
C THR A 311 2.05 -14.64 20.09
N ASN A 312 1.44 -13.81 20.94
CA ASN A 312 2.12 -12.80 21.74
C ASN A 312 1.76 -12.93 23.22
N VAL A 313 2.67 -12.51 24.11
CA VAL A 313 2.43 -12.48 25.56
C VAL A 313 2.50 -11.04 26.08
N TYR A 314 1.36 -10.53 26.53
CA TYR A 314 1.28 -9.21 27.16
C TYR A 314 1.61 -9.30 28.65
N SER A 315 2.86 -8.98 29.01
CA SER A 315 3.33 -9.00 30.41
C SER A 315 3.09 -7.70 31.18
N VAL A 316 2.77 -6.61 30.49
CA VAL A 316 2.52 -5.30 31.10
C VAL A 316 1.02 -5.00 31.11
N PRO A 317 0.42 -4.65 32.26
CA PRO A 317 -0.98 -4.29 32.32
C PRO A 317 -1.31 -3.06 31.48
N GLY A 318 -2.50 -3.04 30.89
CA GLY A 318 -3.00 -1.92 30.11
C GLY A 318 -3.65 -2.32 28.80
N SER A 319 -3.91 -1.30 27.99
CA SER A 319 -4.48 -1.44 26.66
C SER A 319 -3.37 -1.47 25.61
N HIS A 320 -3.44 -2.44 24.70
CA HIS A 320 -2.45 -2.66 23.65
C HIS A 320 -3.12 -2.55 22.29
N SER A 321 -2.53 -1.74 21.40
CA SER A 321 -2.95 -1.63 20.01
C SER A 321 -2.14 -2.57 19.15
N VAL A 322 -2.78 -3.22 18.18
CA VAL A 322 -2.12 -4.23 17.33
C VAL A 322 -2.20 -3.79 15.89
N SER A 323 -1.05 -3.78 15.21
CA SER A 323 -0.91 -3.48 13.79
C SER A 323 -0.43 -4.73 13.05
N LEU A 324 -1.03 -4.97 11.88
CA LEU A 324 -0.63 -5.99 10.94
C LEU A 324 -0.38 -5.32 9.59
N VAL A 325 0.82 -5.51 9.05
CA VAL A 325 1.14 -5.20 7.66
C VAL A 325 1.26 -6.51 6.88
N VAL A 326 0.55 -6.62 5.77
CA VAL A 326 0.64 -7.76 4.85
C VAL A 326 1.07 -7.27 3.48
N SER A 327 2.05 -7.94 2.88
CA SER A 327 2.50 -7.64 1.53
C SER A 327 2.73 -8.91 0.70
N ASN A 328 2.48 -8.84 -0.59
CA ASN A 328 2.85 -9.84 -1.58
C ASN A 328 3.52 -9.15 -2.77
N ILE A 329 3.75 -9.87 -3.87
CA ILE A 329 4.34 -9.29 -5.09
C ILE A 329 3.43 -8.24 -5.75
N ASP A 330 2.13 -8.29 -5.46
CA ASP A 330 1.10 -7.47 -6.07
C ASP A 330 0.77 -6.20 -5.27
N GLY A 331 1.21 -6.10 -4.01
CA GLY A 331 0.98 -4.93 -3.20
C GLY A 331 1.18 -5.11 -1.70
N GLN A 332 0.79 -4.10 -0.95
CA GLN A 332 0.86 -4.05 0.51
C GLN A 332 -0.39 -3.41 1.08
N THR A 333 -0.80 -3.88 2.26
CA THR A 333 -1.91 -3.34 3.04
C THR A 333 -1.59 -3.38 4.53
N SER A 334 -2.28 -2.58 5.32
CA SER A 334 -2.09 -2.54 6.77
C SER A 334 -3.41 -2.38 7.50
N VAL A 335 -3.49 -3.00 8.68
CA VAL A 335 -4.63 -2.91 9.58
C VAL A 335 -4.13 -2.60 10.97
N LEU A 336 -4.68 -1.54 11.58
CA LEU A 336 -4.45 -1.18 12.97
C LEU A 336 -5.75 -1.33 13.75
N LYS A 337 -5.74 -2.14 14.81
CA LYS A 337 -6.80 -2.18 15.81
C LYS A 337 -6.32 -1.48 17.07
N GLN A 338 -6.84 -0.28 17.31
CA GLN A 338 -6.52 0.50 18.51
C GLN A 338 -7.14 -0.15 19.74
N ALA A 339 -6.39 -0.14 20.85
CA ALA A 339 -6.85 -0.62 22.14
C ALA A 339 -7.48 -2.03 22.09
N TYR A 340 -6.95 -2.89 21.22
CA TYR A 340 -7.58 -4.15 20.84
C TYR A 340 -7.48 -5.24 21.91
N ILE A 341 -6.38 -5.25 22.67
CA ILE A 341 -6.18 -6.17 23.79
C ILE A 341 -6.13 -5.40 25.10
N TRP A 342 -6.88 -5.86 26.09
CA TRP A 342 -6.85 -5.38 27.47
C TRP A 342 -6.26 -6.42 28.40
N ALA A 343 -5.03 -6.19 28.86
CA ALA A 343 -4.38 -7.04 29.85
C ALA A 343 -4.52 -6.39 31.24
N ALA A 344 -5.39 -6.93 32.09
CA ALA A 344 -5.58 -6.46 33.45
C ALA A 344 -4.40 -6.90 34.35
N PRO A 345 -4.04 -6.11 35.38
CA PRO A 345 -3.09 -6.57 36.39
C PRO A 345 -3.65 -7.78 37.16
N PRO A 346 -2.80 -8.66 37.71
CA PRO A 346 -3.24 -9.69 38.63
C PRO A 346 -3.88 -9.07 39.88
N PRO A 347 -4.84 -9.75 40.53
CA PRO A 347 -5.43 -9.24 41.77
C PRO A 347 -4.38 -9.14 42.89
N ASP A 348 -4.59 -8.20 43.80
CA ASP A 348 -3.73 -8.06 44.97
C ASP A 348 -3.84 -9.27 45.91
N ILE A 349 -2.73 -9.62 46.53
CA ILE A 349 -2.61 -10.70 47.51
C ILE A 349 -2.38 -10.07 48.89
N HIS A 350 -3.08 -10.53 49.92
CA HIS A 350 -2.98 -9.95 51.26
C HIS A 350 -2.24 -10.87 52.23
N VAL A 351 -1.43 -10.26 53.09
CA VAL A 351 -0.75 -10.93 54.21
C VAL A 351 -1.14 -10.26 55.52
N SER A 352 -1.69 -11.02 56.47
CA SER A 352 -2.15 -10.52 57.77
C SER A 352 -1.97 -11.60 58.84
N LEU A 353 -1.44 -11.23 60.01
CA LEU A 353 -1.31 -12.13 61.16
C LEU A 353 -2.66 -12.71 61.62
N ASN A 354 -3.76 -12.01 61.33
CA ASN A 354 -5.13 -12.41 61.69
C ASN A 354 -5.91 -13.01 60.51
N GLY A 355 -5.26 -13.29 59.39
CA GLY A 355 -5.89 -13.90 58.21
C GLY A 355 -6.23 -15.37 58.46
N SER A 356 -7.23 -15.89 57.73
CA SER A 356 -7.61 -17.30 57.81
C SER A 356 -6.68 -18.24 57.03
N ASN A 357 -5.69 -17.71 56.31
CA ASN A 357 -4.74 -18.46 55.49
C ASN A 357 -5.42 -19.32 54.41
N ILE A 358 -6.37 -18.72 53.66
CA ILE A 358 -7.14 -19.41 52.61
C ILE A 358 -6.83 -18.78 51.24
N PRO A 359 -6.23 -19.52 50.28
CA PRO A 359 -6.08 -19.06 48.91
C PRO A 359 -7.42 -18.63 48.30
N PRO A 360 -7.47 -17.60 47.44
CA PRO A 360 -6.33 -16.93 46.81
C PRO A 360 -5.78 -15.72 47.60
N TYR A 361 -6.10 -15.59 48.90
CA TYR A 361 -5.61 -14.50 49.77
C TYR A 361 -6.00 -13.09 49.30
N ASN A 362 -7.11 -12.95 48.57
CA ASN A 362 -7.57 -11.70 47.95
C ASN A 362 -8.35 -10.74 48.89
N SER A 363 -8.24 -10.91 50.21
CA SER A 363 -8.85 -10.02 51.20
C SER A 363 -8.14 -10.12 52.55
N MET A 364 -8.39 -9.17 53.46
CA MET A 364 -7.88 -9.24 54.83
C MET A 364 -8.30 -10.52 55.57
N THR A 365 -9.56 -10.95 55.38
CA THR A 365 -10.12 -12.12 56.06
C THR A 365 -9.47 -13.41 55.59
N THR A 366 -9.26 -13.54 54.27
CA THR A 366 -8.66 -14.73 53.66
C THR A 366 -7.14 -14.71 53.63
N ALA A 367 -6.51 -13.58 53.98
CA ALA A 367 -5.08 -13.31 53.87
C ALA A 367 -4.17 -14.45 54.35
N ALA A 368 -3.01 -14.59 53.70
CA ALA A 368 -1.96 -15.46 54.17
C ALA A 368 -1.44 -14.97 55.52
N THR A 369 -1.05 -15.90 56.40
CA THR A 369 -0.58 -15.57 57.75
C THR A 369 0.92 -15.30 57.83
N ASN A 370 1.65 -15.58 56.74
CA ASN A 370 3.07 -15.27 56.58
C ASN A 370 3.38 -14.87 55.13
N ILE A 371 4.51 -14.17 54.94
CA ILE A 371 4.88 -13.55 53.67
C ILE A 371 5.24 -14.60 52.61
N GLN A 372 6.00 -15.64 52.96
CA GLN A 372 6.41 -16.67 52.01
C GLN A 372 5.21 -17.40 51.40
N THR A 373 4.19 -17.72 52.20
CA THR A 373 2.97 -18.39 51.71
C THR A 373 2.23 -17.55 50.65
N ALA A 374 2.24 -16.21 50.78
CA ALA A 374 1.69 -15.32 49.77
C ALA A 374 2.57 -15.26 48.51
N LEU A 375 3.90 -15.21 48.66
CA LEU A 375 4.85 -15.24 47.54
C LEU A 375 4.76 -16.54 46.74
N ASP A 376 4.60 -17.67 47.43
CA ASP A 376 4.49 -18.99 46.80
C ASP A 376 3.24 -19.07 45.90
N ALA A 377 2.12 -18.49 46.36
CA ALA A 377 0.87 -18.43 45.60
C ALA A 377 0.83 -17.35 44.51
N ALA A 378 1.69 -16.33 44.60
CA ALA A 378 1.75 -15.24 43.63
C ALA A 378 2.33 -15.68 42.28
N ILE A 379 1.98 -14.94 41.23
CA ILE A 379 2.56 -14.97 39.89
C ILE A 379 3.25 -13.64 39.59
N ASP A 380 4.03 -13.59 38.50
CA ASP A 380 4.64 -12.36 38.01
C ASP A 380 3.60 -11.24 37.84
N GLY A 381 3.92 -10.05 38.35
CA GLY A 381 3.06 -8.87 38.30
C GLY A 381 2.09 -8.71 39.48
N ASN A 382 1.99 -9.68 40.39
CA ASN A 382 1.20 -9.49 41.62
C ASN A 382 1.79 -8.40 42.51
N THR A 383 0.89 -7.70 43.20
CA THR A 383 1.21 -6.91 44.40
C THR A 383 0.78 -7.68 45.64
N ILE A 384 1.69 -7.84 46.60
CA ILE A 384 1.42 -8.40 47.92
C ILE A 384 1.34 -7.24 48.92
N LEU A 385 0.16 -7.08 49.51
CA LEU A 385 -0.19 -6.06 50.48
C LEU A 385 -0.09 -6.64 51.91
N VAL A 386 0.88 -6.16 52.67
CA VAL A 386 1.14 -6.62 54.04
C VAL A 386 0.48 -5.67 55.03
N TRP A 387 -0.42 -6.20 55.84
CA TRP A 387 -1.14 -5.44 56.89
C TRP A 387 -0.19 -5.05 58.04
N PRO A 388 -0.59 -4.11 58.93
CA PRO A 388 0.19 -3.78 60.12
C PRO A 388 0.42 -5.01 61.01
N GLY A 389 1.64 -5.14 61.54
CA GLY A 389 2.00 -6.25 62.42
C GLY A 389 3.51 -6.49 62.50
N THR A 390 3.88 -7.32 63.47
CA THR A 390 5.24 -7.86 63.60
C THR A 390 5.25 -9.30 63.09
N TYR A 391 5.87 -9.49 61.94
CA TYR A 391 5.99 -10.75 61.22
C TYR A 391 7.29 -11.44 61.63
N SER A 392 7.15 -12.57 62.33
CA SER A 392 8.25 -13.37 62.85
C SER A 392 8.02 -14.85 62.60
N GLY A 393 9.04 -15.67 62.84
CA GLY A 393 8.97 -17.12 62.66
C GLY A 393 9.04 -17.57 61.20
N ILE A 394 8.78 -18.86 60.99
CA ILE A 394 8.89 -19.53 59.69
C ILE A 394 7.99 -18.84 58.65
N GLY A 395 8.55 -18.57 57.47
CA GLY A 395 7.84 -17.92 56.36
C GLY A 395 7.82 -16.39 56.44
N ASN A 396 8.39 -15.81 57.50
CA ASN A 396 8.62 -14.36 57.65
C ASN A 396 10.11 -14.01 57.78
N ASN A 397 10.97 -15.02 57.69
CA ASN A 397 12.41 -14.88 57.53
C ASN A 397 12.86 -15.75 56.34
N GLN A 398 14.06 -15.48 55.82
CA GLN A 398 14.59 -16.11 54.62
C GLN A 398 13.60 -16.04 53.45
N ILE A 399 12.92 -14.90 53.32
CA ILE A 399 11.89 -14.66 52.32
C ILE A 399 12.54 -14.68 50.94
N ASP A 400 12.08 -15.60 50.10
CA ASP A 400 12.60 -15.89 48.77
C ASP A 400 11.53 -15.61 47.71
N PHE A 401 11.89 -14.82 46.71
CA PHE A 401 11.00 -14.45 45.60
C PHE A 401 11.02 -15.48 44.47
N HIS A 402 11.98 -16.41 44.47
CA HIS A 402 12.14 -17.43 43.42
C HIS A 402 12.22 -16.84 42.01
N GLY A 403 12.79 -15.63 41.86
CA GLY A 403 12.87 -14.92 40.59
C GLY A 403 11.55 -14.30 40.12
N LYS A 404 10.45 -14.42 40.87
CA LYS A 404 9.15 -13.83 40.52
C LYS A 404 9.19 -12.32 40.58
N LYS A 405 8.53 -11.65 39.62
CA LYS A 405 8.48 -10.18 39.50
C LYS A 405 7.32 -9.60 40.32
N ILE A 406 7.51 -9.54 41.63
CA ILE A 406 6.46 -9.18 42.60
C ILE A 406 6.78 -7.87 43.31
N VAL A 407 5.74 -7.07 43.55
CA VAL A 407 5.78 -5.92 44.45
C VAL A 407 5.28 -6.36 45.82
N LEU A 408 6.14 -6.34 46.84
CA LEU A 408 5.78 -6.60 48.23
C LEU A 408 5.79 -5.25 48.98
N THR A 409 4.65 -4.84 49.53
CA THR A 409 4.53 -3.52 50.16
C THR A 409 3.69 -3.54 51.43
N SER A 410 4.08 -2.73 52.41
CA SER A 410 3.30 -2.47 53.62
C SER A 410 2.13 -1.52 53.35
N LEU A 411 0.97 -1.82 53.93
CA LEU A 411 -0.19 -0.92 53.93
C LEU A 411 -0.11 0.22 54.96
N ALA A 412 0.79 0.13 55.95
CA ALA A 412 0.88 1.12 57.05
C ALA A 412 2.28 1.70 57.27
N GLY A 413 3.19 1.43 56.32
CA GLY A 413 4.55 1.89 56.31
C GLY A 413 5.44 1.24 57.38
N ARG A 414 6.72 1.60 57.31
CA ARG A 414 7.80 0.96 58.09
C ARG A 414 7.61 1.04 59.59
N THR A 415 6.89 2.04 60.12
CA THR A 415 6.65 2.17 61.57
C THR A 415 5.70 1.13 62.14
N ASN A 416 4.86 0.52 61.30
CA ASN A 416 3.78 -0.37 61.75
C ASN A 416 3.82 -1.77 61.13
N THR A 417 4.70 -2.00 60.14
CA THR A 417 4.91 -3.32 59.56
C THR A 417 6.37 -3.71 59.73
N ILE A 418 6.61 -4.64 60.64
CA ILE A 418 7.94 -5.05 61.09
C ILE A 418 8.16 -6.50 60.66
N ILE A 419 9.28 -6.76 60.00
CA ILE A 419 9.82 -8.09 59.77
C ILE A 419 10.91 -8.29 60.80
N ASP A 420 10.62 -9.14 61.79
CA ASP A 420 11.53 -9.45 62.88
C ASP A 420 12.00 -10.90 62.74
N CYS A 421 13.26 -11.03 62.33
CA CYS A 421 13.92 -12.31 62.04
C CYS A 421 14.27 -13.12 63.30
N GLN A 422 14.16 -12.56 64.50
CA GLN A 422 14.49 -13.24 65.77
C GLN A 422 15.88 -13.88 65.80
N SER A 423 16.85 -13.23 65.18
CA SER A 423 18.22 -13.69 64.99
C SER A 423 18.32 -15.06 64.33
N ASN A 424 17.45 -15.30 63.35
CA ASN A 424 17.41 -16.49 62.52
C ASN A 424 17.48 -16.13 61.03
N GLY A 425 18.72 -15.97 60.53
CA GLY A 425 18.99 -15.74 59.11
C GLY A 425 18.56 -14.34 58.60
N PRO A 426 18.63 -14.11 57.28
CA PRO A 426 18.19 -12.84 56.69
C PRO A 426 16.66 -12.70 56.65
N ALA A 427 16.17 -11.46 56.54
CA ALA A 427 14.74 -11.24 56.24
C ALA A 427 14.45 -11.61 54.79
N PHE A 428 15.25 -11.05 53.87
CA PHE A 428 15.11 -11.26 52.43
C PHE A 428 16.35 -11.90 51.84
N TYR A 429 16.16 -12.93 51.02
CA TYR A 429 17.21 -13.68 50.36
C TYR A 429 16.97 -13.70 48.85
N PHE A 430 17.61 -12.78 48.12
CA PHE A 430 17.52 -12.67 46.66
C PHE A 430 18.70 -13.38 46.01
N HIS A 431 18.43 -14.45 45.26
CA HIS A 431 19.46 -15.33 44.68
C HIS A 431 19.06 -15.98 43.35
N SER A 432 17.86 -15.68 42.83
CA SER A 432 17.28 -16.34 41.65
C SER A 432 17.21 -15.43 40.43
N GLY A 433 18.05 -14.38 40.38
CA GLY A 433 18.11 -13.44 39.26
C GLY A 433 16.98 -12.41 39.28
N GLU A 434 16.50 -12.04 40.47
CA GLU A 434 15.50 -11.01 40.64
C GLU A 434 15.94 -9.70 39.96
N THR A 435 15.01 -8.99 39.32
CA THR A 435 15.30 -7.72 38.64
C THR A 435 14.70 -6.54 39.41
N THR A 436 14.84 -5.33 38.91
CA THR A 436 14.24 -4.12 39.50
C THR A 436 12.71 -4.13 39.53
N ASN A 437 12.07 -5.11 38.86
CA ASN A 437 10.64 -5.39 38.96
C ASN A 437 10.25 -6.07 40.29
N VAL A 438 11.22 -6.61 41.03
CA VAL A 438 11.03 -7.03 42.42
C VAL A 438 11.20 -5.83 43.32
N VAL A 439 10.12 -5.44 43.99
CA VAL A 439 10.10 -4.27 44.86
C VAL A 439 9.72 -4.69 46.27
N ILE A 440 10.53 -4.30 47.26
CA ILE A 440 10.12 -4.32 48.67
C ILE A 440 9.97 -2.89 49.17
N SER A 441 8.83 -2.59 49.81
CA SER A 441 8.52 -1.21 50.23
C SER A 441 7.83 -1.11 51.59
N GLY A 442 8.31 -0.18 52.43
CA GLY A 442 7.59 0.23 53.63
C GLY A 442 7.74 -0.70 54.83
N PHE A 443 8.85 -1.42 54.96
CA PHE A 443 9.07 -2.35 56.07
C PHE A 443 10.14 -1.85 57.05
N THR A 444 9.96 -2.14 58.34
CA THR A 444 11.11 -2.26 59.26
C THR A 444 11.66 -3.67 59.19
N ILE A 445 12.97 -3.82 58.99
CA ILE A 445 13.68 -5.10 58.90
C ILE A 445 14.69 -5.13 60.05
N GLN A 446 14.46 -6.01 61.02
CA GLN A 446 15.22 -6.01 62.26
C GLN A 446 15.54 -7.38 62.82
N ASN A 447 16.50 -7.38 63.75
CA ASN A 447 16.94 -8.57 64.49
C ASN A 447 17.35 -9.71 63.56
N CYS A 448 17.80 -9.45 62.33
CA CYS A 448 18.24 -10.47 61.40
C CYS A 448 19.69 -10.85 61.61
N GLY A 449 20.04 -12.04 61.13
CA GLY A 449 21.34 -12.67 61.25
C GLY A 449 21.35 -13.83 62.22
N TRP A 450 22.53 -14.32 62.62
CA TRP A 450 22.64 -15.49 63.51
C TRP A 450 23.04 -15.04 64.92
N LEU A 451 22.36 -15.57 65.95
CA LEU A 451 22.84 -15.48 67.33
C LEU A 451 24.28 -16.00 67.40
N ILE A 452 25.19 -15.16 67.92
CA ILE A 452 26.54 -15.59 68.27
C ILE A 452 26.41 -16.63 69.38
N GLY A 453 26.61 -17.90 69.05
CA GLY A 453 26.50 -19.02 70.00
C GLY A 453 26.51 -20.43 69.37
N GLY A 454 26.22 -20.57 68.08
CA GLY A 454 26.34 -21.85 67.35
C GLY A 454 27.73 -22.04 66.75
N GLY A 455 28.57 -22.83 67.42
CA GLY A 455 29.87 -23.40 67.01
C GLY A 455 30.52 -22.94 65.68
N SER A 456 31.62 -22.18 65.81
CA SER A 456 32.94 -22.30 65.14
C SER A 456 33.11 -22.69 63.66
N SER A 457 32.06 -22.83 62.85
CA SER A 457 32.16 -23.09 61.42
C SER A 457 31.75 -21.84 60.66
N TYR A 458 32.61 -20.82 60.73
CA TYR A 458 32.57 -19.62 59.89
C TYR A 458 32.74 -20.04 58.42
N SER A 459 31.66 -20.46 57.77
CA SER A 459 31.63 -20.44 56.32
C SER A 459 31.28 -19.02 55.91
N VAL A 460 32.22 -18.35 55.25
CA VAL A 460 32.05 -17.06 54.56
C VAL A 460 30.99 -17.10 53.45
N THR A 461 30.24 -18.19 53.33
CA THR A 461 29.31 -18.49 52.24
C THR A 461 27.83 -18.28 52.61
N ASN A 462 27.48 -17.97 53.86
CA ASN A 462 26.07 -17.76 54.23
C ASN A 462 25.87 -16.38 54.89
N PRO A 463 25.56 -15.33 54.10
CA PRO A 463 25.40 -13.99 54.62
C PRO A 463 24.16 -13.91 55.52
N ALA A 464 24.40 -13.66 56.81
CA ALA A 464 23.38 -13.55 57.85
C ALA A 464 22.95 -12.08 58.03
N SER A 465 22.66 -11.40 56.93
CA SER A 465 22.41 -9.97 56.87
C SER A 465 20.93 -9.64 56.99
N GLY A 466 20.53 -8.39 57.23
CA GLY A 466 19.11 -8.01 57.08
C GLY A 466 18.55 -8.37 55.70
N ILE A 467 19.27 -7.97 54.66
CA ILE A 467 18.94 -8.26 53.25
C ILE A 467 20.17 -8.85 52.56
N VAL A 468 19.96 -9.86 51.72
CA VAL A 468 21.00 -10.51 50.91
C VAL A 468 20.64 -10.44 49.43
N CYS A 469 21.56 -9.94 48.60
CA CYS A 469 21.45 -9.91 47.14
C CYS A 469 22.66 -10.60 46.51
N ILE A 470 22.47 -11.77 45.91
CA ILE A 470 23.52 -12.56 45.27
C ILE A 470 23.11 -13.04 43.88
N SER A 471 24.04 -13.61 43.10
CA SER A 471 23.74 -14.33 41.85
C SER A 471 23.00 -13.48 40.79
N ASN A 472 23.45 -12.25 40.56
CA ASN A 472 22.84 -11.28 39.64
C ASN A 472 21.44 -10.79 40.04
N SER A 473 21.09 -10.88 41.33
CA SER A 473 19.78 -10.47 41.83
C SER A 473 19.79 -9.00 42.25
N SER A 474 19.05 -8.19 41.51
CA SER A 474 19.09 -6.72 41.55
C SER A 474 17.71 -6.12 41.87
N PRO A 475 17.13 -6.42 43.05
CA PRO A 475 15.82 -5.90 43.47
C PRO A 475 15.85 -4.39 43.75
N ARG A 476 14.68 -3.79 43.86
CA ARG A 476 14.48 -2.41 44.32
C ARG A 476 13.92 -2.38 45.74
N ILE A 477 14.62 -1.67 46.62
CA ILE A 477 14.35 -1.56 48.06
C ILE A 477 14.01 -0.10 48.35
N THR A 478 12.78 0.20 48.78
CA THR A 478 12.34 1.59 48.98
C THR A 478 11.60 1.80 50.29
N ASP A 479 11.72 2.98 50.88
CA ASP A 479 10.93 3.39 52.07
C ASP A 479 11.05 2.42 53.26
N CYS A 480 12.19 1.75 53.40
CA CYS A 480 12.44 0.78 54.45
C CYS A 480 13.23 1.38 55.62
N LEU A 481 13.15 0.76 56.79
CA LEU A 481 14.06 0.93 57.93
C LEU A 481 14.77 -0.39 58.16
N ILE A 482 16.08 -0.43 57.93
CA ILE A 482 16.92 -1.61 58.13
C ILE A 482 17.76 -1.34 59.37
N THR A 483 17.39 -1.96 60.49
CA THR A 483 17.96 -1.65 61.82
C THR A 483 18.24 -2.88 62.65
N ASP A 484 19.22 -2.80 63.55
CA ASP A 484 19.49 -3.84 64.56
C ASP A 484 19.73 -5.25 63.98
N ASN A 485 20.28 -5.31 62.76
CA ASN A 485 20.67 -6.56 62.11
C ASN A 485 22.15 -6.86 62.37
N ARG A 486 22.49 -8.15 62.51
CA ARG A 486 23.82 -8.59 62.92
C ARG A 486 24.40 -9.69 62.04
N ALA A 487 25.46 -9.38 61.32
CA ALA A 487 26.16 -10.31 60.43
C ALA A 487 27.68 -10.33 60.64
N PHE A 488 28.38 -11.25 59.98
CA PHE A 488 29.84 -11.12 59.83
C PHE A 488 30.22 -10.05 58.79
N THR A 489 29.47 -10.00 57.68
CA THR A 489 29.64 -9.07 56.56
C THR A 489 28.29 -8.51 56.15
N GLY A 490 28.18 -7.19 55.97
CA GLY A 490 26.94 -6.54 55.50
C GLY A 490 25.81 -6.62 56.50
N GLY A 491 25.96 -6.04 57.69
CA GLY A 491 25.00 -6.19 58.79
C GLY A 491 23.56 -5.89 58.36
N GLY A 492 23.34 -4.73 57.76
CA GLY A 492 22.06 -4.37 57.14
C GLY A 492 21.87 -5.08 55.79
N ILE A 493 22.76 -4.84 54.84
CA ILE A 493 22.65 -5.35 53.47
C ILE A 493 23.97 -5.97 53.01
N TYR A 494 23.90 -7.18 52.47
CA TYR A 494 25.01 -7.86 51.79
C TYR A 494 24.72 -8.03 50.30
N ILE A 495 25.69 -7.62 49.47
CA ILE A 495 25.60 -7.66 48.02
C ILE A 495 26.82 -8.39 47.44
N GLU A 496 26.57 -9.39 46.60
CA GLU A 496 27.59 -10.09 45.83
C GLU A 496 27.17 -10.29 44.37
N SER A 497 27.99 -9.84 43.41
CA SER A 497 27.73 -10.02 41.97
C SER A 497 26.31 -9.61 41.55
N SER A 498 25.82 -8.50 42.11
CA SER A 498 24.41 -8.09 42.06
C SER A 498 24.31 -6.56 42.08
N ASN A 499 23.20 -6.01 41.56
CA ASN A 499 23.05 -4.57 41.40
C ASN A 499 21.75 -3.95 41.94
N PRO A 500 21.44 -4.09 43.25
CA PRO A 500 20.19 -3.58 43.81
C PRO A 500 20.11 -2.05 43.80
N GLN A 501 18.88 -1.54 43.77
CA GLN A 501 18.57 -0.12 43.90
C GLN A 501 17.95 0.15 45.28
N ILE A 502 18.47 1.12 46.02
CA ILE A 502 17.99 1.50 47.34
C ILE A 502 17.58 2.97 47.34
N GLU A 503 16.33 3.23 47.70
CA GLU A 503 15.72 4.55 47.62
C GLU A 503 15.00 4.89 48.94
N ASN A 504 15.03 6.15 49.37
CA ASN A 504 14.20 6.67 50.47
C ASN A 504 14.26 5.86 51.79
N SER A 505 15.37 5.16 52.05
CA SER A 505 15.48 4.18 53.12
C SER A 505 16.44 4.63 54.22
N ILE A 506 16.22 4.13 55.43
CA ILE A 506 17.11 4.36 56.58
C ILE A 506 17.80 3.04 56.91
N ILE A 507 19.13 3.06 56.96
CA ILE A 507 19.96 1.91 57.32
C ILE A 507 20.78 2.34 58.53
N ASN A 508 20.33 2.00 59.74
CA ASN A 508 20.95 2.45 60.99
C ASN A 508 21.18 1.29 61.96
N ALA A 509 22.04 1.49 62.97
CA ALA A 509 22.21 0.53 64.07
C ALA A 509 22.44 -0.95 63.63
N ASN A 510 23.07 -1.17 62.49
CA ASN A 510 23.40 -2.52 62.02
C ASN A 510 24.86 -2.87 62.34
N TYR A 511 25.12 -4.14 62.63
CA TYR A 511 26.35 -4.64 63.22
C TYR A 511 27.01 -5.69 62.32
N ALA A 512 28.25 -5.44 61.88
CA ALA A 512 29.09 -6.43 61.22
C ALA A 512 30.58 -6.16 61.36
N ARG A 513 31.42 -7.17 61.10
CA ARG A 513 32.88 -7.00 61.06
C ARG A 513 33.31 -6.16 59.86
N TYR A 514 32.63 -6.32 58.72
CA TYR A 514 32.85 -5.53 57.51
C TYR A 514 31.51 -5.01 56.97
N GLY A 515 31.39 -3.69 56.80
CA GLY A 515 30.17 -3.04 56.29
C GLY A 515 28.97 -3.21 57.22
N GLY A 516 28.93 -2.49 58.34
CA GLY A 516 27.82 -2.58 59.30
C GLY A 516 26.47 -2.25 58.65
N GLY A 517 26.39 -1.15 57.89
CA GLY A 517 25.21 -0.83 57.08
C GLY A 517 25.15 -1.68 55.81
N ILE A 518 26.09 -1.48 54.89
CA ILE A 518 26.12 -2.15 53.59
C ILE A 518 27.51 -2.73 53.31
N TYR A 519 27.55 -3.96 52.81
CA TYR A 519 28.72 -4.59 52.20
C TYR A 519 28.43 -4.93 50.74
N CYS A 520 29.31 -4.52 49.82
CA CYS A 520 29.18 -4.82 48.40
C CYS A 520 30.48 -5.38 47.81
N ALA A 521 30.40 -6.58 47.21
CA ALA A 521 31.49 -7.25 46.52
C ALA A 521 31.09 -7.62 45.09
N ASN A 522 31.94 -7.31 44.11
CA ASN A 522 31.73 -7.65 42.69
C ASN A 522 30.39 -7.20 42.08
N GLY A 523 29.71 -6.23 42.69
CA GLY A 523 28.45 -5.65 42.24
C GLY A 523 28.48 -4.12 42.22
N SER A 524 27.41 -3.50 41.74
CA SER A 524 27.20 -2.05 41.73
C SER A 524 25.92 -1.70 42.46
N ILE A 525 25.94 -0.69 43.33
CA ILE A 525 24.75 -0.28 44.08
C ILE A 525 24.34 1.13 43.68
N VAL A 526 23.04 1.36 43.53
CA VAL A 526 22.45 2.70 43.39
C VAL A 526 21.76 3.04 44.70
N VAL A 527 22.20 4.13 45.34
CA VAL A 527 21.60 4.63 46.59
C VAL A 527 21.17 6.07 46.38
N SER A 528 19.88 6.36 46.62
CA SER A 528 19.30 7.70 46.51
C SER A 528 18.42 8.02 47.71
N ASN A 529 18.49 9.26 48.22
CA ASN A 529 17.67 9.74 49.33
C ASN A 529 17.67 8.84 50.58
N CYS A 530 18.81 8.20 50.89
CA CYS A 530 18.93 7.31 52.02
C CYS A 530 19.74 7.93 53.16
N THR A 531 19.44 7.52 54.39
CA THR A 531 20.28 7.80 55.56
C THR A 531 20.97 6.52 55.99
N ILE A 532 22.30 6.51 56.01
CA ILE A 532 23.09 5.36 56.46
C ILE A 532 23.88 5.77 57.70
N SER A 533 23.59 5.19 58.86
CA SER A 533 24.30 5.44 60.13
C SER A 533 24.73 4.12 60.80
N GLY A 534 25.88 4.13 61.49
CA GLY A 534 26.53 2.89 61.93
C GLY A 534 26.04 2.39 63.30
N GLY A 535 25.99 1.06 63.48
CA GLY A 535 25.99 0.41 64.79
C GLY A 535 27.41 0.21 65.32
N LEU A 536 27.63 0.38 66.63
CA LEU A 536 28.94 0.17 67.29
C LEU A 536 29.34 -1.32 67.29
N PRO A 537 30.57 -1.73 66.97
CA PRO A 537 30.94 -3.15 66.96
C PRO A 537 30.69 -3.82 68.32
N ASP A 538 29.92 -4.92 68.32
CA ASP A 538 29.53 -5.65 69.53
C ASP A 538 30.66 -6.52 70.13
N TYR A 539 31.92 -6.32 69.73
CA TYR A 539 33.04 -6.97 70.42
C TYR A 539 34.39 -6.27 70.26
N ILE A 540 34.88 -5.70 71.36
CA ILE A 540 36.30 -5.48 71.62
C ILE A 540 36.82 -6.77 72.30
N ILE A 541 37.16 -7.83 71.54
CA ILE A 541 38.02 -8.92 72.07
C ILE A 541 39.44 -8.65 71.63
N ASN A 542 40.33 -8.48 72.61
CA ASN A 542 41.77 -8.71 72.58
C ASN A 542 42.38 -9.15 71.23
N ALA A 543 42.62 -8.20 70.34
CA ALA A 543 43.64 -8.36 69.30
C ALA A 543 44.90 -7.61 69.77
N PRO A 544 46.07 -8.28 69.88
CA PRO A 544 47.30 -7.58 70.22
C PRO A 544 47.67 -6.58 69.11
N PRO A 545 48.33 -5.46 69.46
CA PRO A 545 48.49 -4.33 68.56
C PRO A 545 49.50 -4.65 67.46
N ARG A 546 49.02 -4.80 66.23
CA ARG A 546 49.83 -4.53 65.02
C ARG A 546 49.03 -3.65 64.07
N GLY A 547 49.08 -2.35 64.32
CA GLY A 547 48.49 -1.33 63.45
C GLY A 547 48.13 -0.03 64.19
N ASN A 548 48.68 1.08 63.71
CA ASN A 548 48.62 2.46 64.23
C ASN A 548 47.23 2.89 64.80
N PRO A 549 47.13 3.49 66.01
CA PRO A 549 45.85 3.76 66.68
C PRO A 549 45.00 4.90 66.11
N ARG A 550 45.45 5.62 65.07
CA ARG A 550 44.79 6.86 64.62
C ARG A 550 43.68 6.70 63.56
N ASN A 551 43.35 5.48 63.13
CA ASN A 551 42.42 5.24 62.00
C ASN A 551 41.10 4.51 62.34
N ARG A 552 40.65 4.54 63.61
CA ARG A 552 39.50 3.73 64.08
C ARG A 552 38.09 4.33 63.87
N ARG A 553 37.91 5.39 63.07
CA ARG A 553 36.60 6.03 62.88
C ARG A 553 36.00 5.94 61.47
N GLY A 554 36.70 5.37 60.48
CA GLY A 554 36.31 5.47 59.07
C GLY A 554 35.99 4.16 58.31
N TRP A 555 36.16 2.97 58.91
CA TRP A 555 36.16 1.70 58.16
C TRP A 555 34.85 0.89 58.21
N TYR A 556 33.77 1.42 58.79
CA TYR A 556 32.70 0.55 59.33
C TYR A 556 31.27 0.81 58.83
N LEU A 557 31.02 1.90 58.09
CA LEU A 557 29.66 2.30 57.68
C LEU A 557 29.23 1.68 56.33
N LEU A 558 30.11 1.78 55.33
CA LEU A 558 29.95 1.28 53.98
C LEU A 558 31.29 0.65 53.56
N TYR A 559 31.30 -0.63 53.22
CA TYR A 559 32.50 -1.30 52.73
C TYR A 559 32.27 -1.84 51.30
N ILE A 560 32.99 -1.27 50.34
CA ILE A 560 32.93 -1.65 48.93
C ILE A 560 34.28 -2.25 48.53
N LYS A 561 34.29 -3.52 48.11
CA LYS A 561 35.51 -4.21 47.62
C LYS A 561 35.56 -4.14 46.09
N PHE A 562 36.47 -3.32 45.56
CA PHE A 562 36.56 -3.01 44.12
C PHE A 562 37.35 -4.06 43.31
N ASN A 563 36.87 -4.37 42.10
CA ASN A 563 37.71 -4.89 41.01
C ASN A 563 37.48 -4.16 39.66
N ARG A 564 36.34 -3.50 39.40
CA ARG A 564 36.12 -2.53 38.27
C ARG A 564 35.02 -1.53 38.66
N MET A 565 35.21 -0.22 38.41
CA MET A 565 34.31 0.86 38.83
C MET A 565 33.10 1.05 37.89
N HIS A 566 31.89 1.12 38.45
CA HIS A 566 30.80 2.04 38.06
C HIS A 566 29.81 2.12 39.25
N CYS A 567 30.06 3.02 40.20
CA CYS A 567 29.10 3.36 41.27
C CYS A 567 28.78 4.85 41.15
N GLY A 568 27.53 5.19 40.80
CA GLY A 568 27.01 6.55 40.86
C GLY A 568 26.45 6.82 42.26
N LEU A 569 27.22 7.51 43.11
CA LEU A 569 26.77 7.97 44.42
C LEU A 569 26.23 9.40 44.26
N TYR A 570 24.91 9.57 44.27
CA TYR A 570 24.28 10.86 43.95
C TYR A 570 23.91 11.73 45.16
N SER A 571 23.95 11.20 46.39
CA SER A 571 24.07 11.96 47.65
C SER A 571 23.99 11.02 48.85
N ILE A 572 24.82 11.24 49.87
CA ILE A 572 24.70 10.65 51.21
C ILE A 572 24.62 11.84 52.16
N GLN A 573 23.58 11.92 52.99
CA GLN A 573 23.53 12.83 54.15
C GLN A 573 23.90 12.08 55.41
#